data_AF-M2U214-F1
#
_entry.id   AF-M2U214-F1
#
_cell.length_a   1.000
_cell.length_b   1.000
_cell.length_c   1.000
_cell.angle_alpha   90.00
_cell.angle_beta   90.00
_cell.angle_gamma   90.00
#
_symmetry.space_group_name_H-M   'P 1'
#
loop_
_entity.id
_entity.type
_entity.pdbx_description
1 polymer ?
#
loop_
_entity_poly.entity_id
_entity_poly.type
_entity_poly.pdbx_seq_one_letter_code
_entity_poly.pdbx_strand_id
1 'polypeptide(L)'
;MAKLSLIATVAVLLSTAVARQAAVPEACCFAVHSGCLSDGAAGCVDYGGNQYCVQQNNDNDCKVACRKLLGQPSTANNFFLYTVYRGSNPTCFCTQWDASQETDSC
;
A
#
# COMPACT_ATOMS: atom_id res chain seq x y z
N MET A 1 -16.78 -1.46 55.77
CA MET A 1 -15.97 -1.58 54.54
C MET A 1 -16.91 -1.54 53.34
N ALA A 2 -16.77 -0.55 52.46
CA ALA A 2 -17.26 -0.58 51.08
C ALA A 2 -16.54 0.55 50.33
N LYS A 3 -15.37 0.24 49.78
CA LYS A 3 -14.73 1.06 48.75
C LYS A 3 -15.35 0.62 47.43
N LEU A 4 -16.21 1.44 46.85
CA LEU A 4 -16.61 1.31 45.44
C LEU A 4 -16.12 2.55 44.73
N SER A 5 -14.85 2.48 44.34
CA SER A 5 -14.21 3.46 43.48
C SER A 5 -14.88 3.44 42.11
N LEU A 6 -15.29 4.63 41.66
CA LEU A 6 -15.72 4.91 40.30
C LEU A 6 -14.75 4.28 39.29
N ILE A 7 -15.27 3.44 38.40
CA ILE A 7 -14.60 3.11 37.16
C ILE A 7 -15.12 4.11 36.13
N ALA A 8 -14.29 5.11 35.82
CA ALA A 8 -14.48 5.98 34.67
C ALA A 8 -14.32 5.14 33.40
N THR A 9 -15.43 4.77 32.79
CA THR A 9 -15.47 4.17 31.45
C THR A 9 -15.10 5.26 30.44
N VAL A 10 -13.82 5.49 30.24
CA VAL A 10 -13.33 6.26 29.09
C VAL A 10 -13.56 5.38 27.87
N ALA A 11 -14.76 5.50 27.30
CA ALA A 11 -15.05 5.03 25.96
C ALA A 11 -14.22 5.90 25.01
N VAL A 12 -12.97 5.50 24.80
CA VAL A 12 -12.19 5.92 23.65
C VAL A 12 -12.97 5.40 22.45
N LEU A 13 -13.78 6.26 21.86
CA LEU A 13 -14.30 6.09 20.50
C LEU A 13 -13.06 5.98 19.61
N LEU A 14 -12.60 4.74 19.41
CA LEU A 14 -11.63 4.40 18.38
C LEU A 14 -12.31 4.71 17.05
N SER A 15 -12.12 5.95 16.59
CA SER A 15 -12.26 6.31 15.20
C SER A 15 -11.33 5.39 14.42
N THR A 16 -11.84 4.24 13.97
CA THR A 16 -11.13 3.34 13.06
C THR A 16 -11.11 4.01 11.69
N ALA A 17 -10.37 5.12 11.59
CA ALA A 17 -9.78 5.51 10.33
C ALA A 17 -8.88 4.33 9.95
N VAL A 18 -9.32 3.54 8.96
CA VAL A 18 -8.50 2.48 8.41
C VAL A 18 -7.27 3.18 7.85
N ALA A 19 -6.17 3.14 8.58
CA ALA A 19 -4.94 3.80 8.17
C ALA A 19 -4.51 3.13 6.87
N ARG A 20 -4.60 3.86 5.74
CA ARG A 20 -4.06 3.38 4.46
C ARG A 20 -2.60 3.06 4.68
N GLN A 21 -2.24 1.79 4.48
CA GLN A 21 -0.88 1.34 4.65
C GLN A 21 -0.10 1.66 3.38
N ALA A 22 0.97 2.44 3.54
CA ALA A 22 1.97 2.62 2.51
C ALA A 22 3.06 1.57 2.70
N ALA A 23 3.49 0.93 1.62
CA ALA A 23 4.48 -0.14 1.63
C ALA A 23 5.48 0.03 0.49
N VAL A 24 6.73 -0.37 0.70
CA VAL A 24 7.73 -0.47 -0.37
C VAL A 24 7.70 -1.91 -0.88
N PRO A 25 7.25 -2.16 -2.12
CA PRO A 25 7.27 -3.50 -2.69
C PRO A 25 8.61 -3.83 -3.36
N GLU A 26 8.76 -5.08 -3.74
CA GLU A 26 9.80 -5.60 -4.62
C GLU A 26 9.24 -5.89 -6.03
N ALA A 27 10.16 -6.15 -6.97
CA ALA A 27 9.81 -6.49 -8.34
C ALA A 27 9.06 -7.83 -8.39
N CYS A 28 8.03 -7.89 -9.23
CA CYS A 28 7.23 -9.08 -9.42
C CYS A 28 7.88 -10.06 -10.38
N CYS A 29 7.41 -11.30 -10.34
CA CYS A 29 7.87 -12.39 -11.17
C CYS A 29 7.24 -12.30 -12.57
N PHE A 30 8.03 -12.60 -13.60
CA PHE A 30 7.60 -12.59 -15.00
C PHE A 30 6.25 -13.30 -15.24
N ALA A 31 6.10 -14.51 -14.69
CA ALA A 31 4.91 -15.34 -14.92
C ALA A 31 3.62 -14.67 -14.43
N VAL A 32 3.65 -14.06 -13.23
CA VAL A 32 2.48 -13.39 -12.65
C VAL A 32 2.24 -12.04 -13.31
N HIS A 33 3.29 -11.30 -13.62
CA HIS A 33 3.21 -10.05 -14.34
C HIS A 33 2.46 -10.19 -15.68
N SER A 34 2.80 -11.23 -16.46
CA SER A 34 2.11 -11.53 -17.74
C SER A 34 0.60 -11.76 -17.58
N GLY A 35 0.20 -12.40 -16.48
CA GLY A 35 -1.22 -12.60 -16.12
C GLY A 35 -1.90 -11.28 -15.77
N CYS A 36 -1.26 -10.46 -14.93
CA CYS A 36 -1.78 -9.14 -14.55
C CYS A 36 -2.00 -8.21 -15.76
N LEU A 37 -1.05 -8.18 -16.70
CA LEU A 37 -1.18 -7.41 -17.94
C LEU A 37 -2.34 -7.92 -18.80
N SER A 38 -2.50 -9.24 -18.90
CA SER A 38 -3.60 -9.86 -19.65
C SER A 38 -4.99 -9.52 -19.05
N ASP A 39 -5.06 -9.34 -17.73
CA ASP A 39 -6.26 -8.92 -17.01
C ASP A 39 -6.50 -7.39 -17.05
N GLY A 40 -5.60 -6.63 -17.69
CA GLY A 40 -5.68 -5.18 -17.84
C GLY A 40 -5.22 -4.39 -16.62
N ALA A 41 -4.37 -4.97 -15.78
CA ALA A 41 -3.63 -4.24 -14.75
C ALA A 41 -2.48 -3.44 -15.37
N ALA A 42 -1.92 -2.47 -14.63
CA ALA A 42 -0.78 -1.68 -15.09
C ALA A 42 0.56 -2.43 -14.93
N GLY A 43 0.61 -3.42 -14.03
CA GLY A 43 1.81 -4.19 -13.74
C GLY A 43 1.59 -5.08 -12.53
N CYS A 44 2.70 -5.49 -11.90
CA CYS A 44 2.68 -6.36 -10.73
C CYS A 44 3.77 -5.98 -9.73
N VAL A 45 3.54 -6.24 -8.45
CA VAL A 45 4.51 -6.01 -7.37
C VAL A 45 4.52 -7.17 -6.39
N ASP A 46 5.67 -7.49 -5.78
CA ASP A 46 5.75 -8.42 -4.64
C ASP A 46 5.79 -7.65 -3.32
N TYR A 47 4.99 -8.09 -2.35
CA TYR A 47 5.03 -7.55 -0.99
C TYR A 47 4.75 -8.63 0.04
N GLY A 48 5.71 -8.86 0.93
CA GLY A 48 5.59 -9.84 2.00
C GLY A 48 5.44 -11.27 1.47
N GLY A 49 6.08 -11.59 0.33
CA GLY A 49 6.02 -12.90 -0.32
C GLY A 49 4.70 -13.18 -1.04
N ASN A 50 3.87 -12.16 -1.24
CA ASN A 50 2.65 -12.24 -2.04
C ASN A 50 2.77 -11.29 -3.22
N GLN A 51 2.32 -11.76 -4.39
CA GLN A 51 2.34 -10.97 -5.62
C GLN A 51 0.96 -10.37 -5.88
N TYR A 52 0.96 -9.08 -6.22
CA TYR A 52 -0.25 -8.31 -6.43
C TYR A 52 -0.22 -7.68 -7.82
N CYS A 53 -1.27 -7.93 -8.61
CA CYS A 53 -1.54 -7.09 -9.77
C CYS A 53 -1.89 -5.69 -9.29
N VAL A 54 -1.35 -4.68 -9.96
CA VAL A 54 -1.53 -3.29 -9.53
C VAL A 54 -1.99 -2.38 -10.65
N GLN A 55 -2.64 -1.28 -10.27
CA GLN A 55 -2.94 -0.15 -11.13
C GLN A 55 -2.23 1.09 -10.62
N GLN A 56 -1.82 1.95 -11.56
CA GLN A 56 -1.27 3.25 -11.20
C GLN A 56 -2.35 4.08 -10.53
N ASN A 57 -1.99 4.78 -9.46
CA ASN A 57 -2.89 5.61 -8.71
C ASN A 57 -2.37 7.06 -8.64
N ASN A 58 -3.29 8.03 -8.64
CA ASN A 58 -2.99 9.45 -8.47
C ASN A 58 -3.52 10.02 -7.14
N ASP A 59 -3.93 9.15 -6.22
CA ASP A 59 -4.48 9.50 -4.91
C ASP A 59 -3.46 10.28 -4.05
N ASN A 60 -3.86 11.47 -3.62
CA ASN A 60 -3.00 12.37 -2.87
C ASN A 60 -2.69 11.88 -1.45
N ASP A 61 -3.58 11.11 -0.82
CA ASP A 61 -3.33 10.54 0.50
C ASP A 61 -2.29 9.43 0.40
N CYS A 62 -2.35 8.60 -0.66
CA CYS A 62 -1.27 7.66 -0.96
C CYS A 62 0.05 8.37 -1.24
N LYS A 63 0.05 9.50 -1.97
CA LYS A 63 1.26 10.31 -2.18
C LYS A 63 1.87 10.77 -0.86
N VAL A 64 1.05 11.33 0.02
CA VAL A 64 1.51 11.83 1.34
C VAL A 64 2.08 10.68 2.17
N ALA A 65 1.39 9.55 2.23
CA ALA A 65 1.85 8.36 2.96
C ALA A 65 3.18 7.82 2.39
N CYS A 66 3.29 7.71 1.07
CA CYS A 66 4.51 7.25 0.40
C CYS A 66 5.68 8.20 0.57
N ARG A 67 5.47 9.53 0.51
CA ARG A 67 6.54 10.50 0.81
C ARG A 67 7.08 10.32 2.22
N LYS A 68 6.17 10.16 3.19
CA LYS A 68 6.54 9.93 4.59
C LYS A 68 7.30 8.61 4.76
N LEU A 69 6.85 7.54 4.11
CA LEU A 69 7.49 6.23 4.16
C LEU A 69 8.90 6.26 3.56
N LEU A 70 9.08 6.93 2.41
CA LEU A 70 10.34 7.01 1.67
C LEU A 70 11.26 8.15 2.15
N GLY A 71 10.90 8.87 3.22
CA GLY A 71 11.67 10.01 3.75
C GLY A 71 11.83 11.17 2.76
N GLN A 72 10.89 11.32 1.82
CA GLN A 72 10.94 12.33 0.76
C GLN A 72 10.30 13.65 1.21
N PRO A 73 10.70 14.80 0.64
CA PRO A 73 10.06 16.07 0.93
C PRO A 73 8.58 16.08 0.50
N SER A 74 7.78 16.96 1.09
CA SER A 74 6.32 17.04 0.85
C SER A 74 5.95 17.34 -0.61
N THR A 75 6.87 17.91 -1.38
CA THR A 75 6.73 18.26 -2.79
C THR A 75 7.27 17.20 -3.75
N ALA A 76 7.93 16.15 -3.24
CA ALA A 76 8.48 15.08 -4.07
C ALA A 76 7.40 14.31 -4.81
N ASN A 77 7.64 14.01 -6.09
CA ASN A 77 6.80 13.16 -6.95
C ASN A 77 7.64 12.21 -7.82
N ASN A 78 8.90 11.99 -7.45
CA ASN A 78 9.87 11.13 -8.13
C ASN A 78 9.72 9.66 -7.71
N PHE A 79 8.49 9.18 -7.61
CA PHE A 79 8.17 7.80 -7.29
C PHE A 79 6.87 7.40 -7.98
N PHE A 80 6.74 6.12 -8.30
CA PHE A 80 5.52 5.55 -8.81
C PHE A 80 4.62 5.12 -7.66
N LEU A 81 3.32 5.18 -7.93
CA LEU A 81 2.27 4.88 -6.99
C LEU A 81 1.33 3.86 -7.56
N TYR A 82 1.19 2.78 -6.82
CA TYR A 82 0.38 1.65 -7.22
C TYR A 82 -0.56 1.22 -6.11
N THR A 83 -1.72 0.70 -6.47
CA THR A 83 -2.65 0.03 -5.56
C THR A 83 -3.07 -1.29 -6.16
N VAL A 84 -3.53 -2.23 -5.34
CA VAL A 84 -4.03 -3.53 -5.82
C VAL A 84 -5.13 -3.33 -6.87
N TYR A 85 -5.03 -4.10 -7.95
CA TYR A 85 -5.98 -4.12 -9.05
C TYR A 85 -7.26 -4.86 -8.62
N ARG A 86 -8.35 -4.12 -8.47
CA ARG A 86 -9.71 -4.58 -8.08
C ARG A 86 -9.84 -5.15 -6.64
N GLY A 87 -10.97 -4.83 -6.00
CA GLY A 87 -11.57 -5.63 -4.93
C GLY A 87 -10.90 -5.69 -3.54
N SER A 88 -9.90 -4.88 -3.23
CA SER A 88 -9.17 -4.95 -1.95
C SER A 88 -8.95 -3.59 -1.29
N ASN A 89 -8.62 -3.60 0.01
CA ASN A 89 -8.29 -2.39 0.75
C ASN A 89 -7.09 -1.69 0.07
N PRO A 90 -7.15 -0.36 -0.13
CA PRO A 90 -6.12 0.36 -0.88
C PRO A 90 -4.81 0.40 -0.07
N THR A 91 -3.96 -0.59 -0.32
CA THR A 91 -2.54 -0.54 0.06
C THR A 91 -1.82 0.32 -0.95
N CYS A 92 -1.12 1.34 -0.49
CA CYS A 92 -0.33 2.23 -1.35
C CYS A 92 1.06 1.62 -1.52
N PHE A 93 1.33 1.03 -2.67
CA PHE A 93 2.66 0.56 -3.02
C PHE A 93 3.48 1.73 -3.57
N CYS A 94 4.54 2.07 -2.85
CA CYS A 94 5.43 3.19 -3.09
C CYS A 94 6.74 2.64 -3.66
N THR A 95 7.04 2.94 -4.92
CA THR A 95 8.25 2.41 -5.56
C THR A 95 8.96 3.49 -6.37
N GLN A 96 10.29 3.35 -6.51
CA GLN A 96 11.09 4.22 -7.38
C GLN A 96 11.25 3.66 -8.80
N TRP A 97 10.68 2.49 -9.05
CA TRP A 97 10.71 1.78 -10.33
C TRP A 97 9.28 1.59 -10.85
N ASP A 98 9.14 1.43 -12.16
CA ASP A 98 7.85 1.19 -12.82
C ASP A 98 7.40 -0.26 -12.60
N ALA A 99 6.15 -0.50 -12.18
CA ALA A 99 5.61 -1.85 -11.91
C ALA A 99 5.61 -2.83 -13.11
N SER A 100 6.03 -2.37 -14.29
CA SER A 100 6.38 -3.22 -15.44
C SER A 100 7.76 -3.88 -15.34
N GLN A 101 8.61 -3.48 -14.40
CA GLN A 101 9.88 -4.19 -14.16
C GLN A 101 9.62 -5.52 -13.46
N GLU A 102 10.30 -6.55 -13.93
CA GLU A 102 10.10 -7.93 -13.53
C GLU A 102 11.44 -8.63 -13.24
N THR A 103 11.36 -9.72 -12.48
CA THR A 103 12.50 -10.60 -12.20
C THR A 103 12.27 -11.96 -12.89
N ASP A 104 13.36 -12.57 -13.37
CA ASP A 104 13.33 -13.84 -14.11
C ASP A 104 12.91 -15.04 -13.25
N SER A 105 12.99 -14.94 -11.91
CA SER A 105 12.78 -16.10 -11.03
C SER A 105 12.21 -15.76 -9.66
N CYS A 106 11.11 -16.44 -9.40
CA CYS A 106 10.43 -16.68 -8.14
C CYS A 106 9.84 -18.10 -8.25
#